data_AF-A0A7R7AWB2-F1
#
_entry.id   AF-A0A7R7AWB2-F1
#
_cell.length_a   1.000
_cell.length_b   1.000
_cell.length_c   1.000
_cell.angle_alpha   90.00
_cell.angle_beta   90.00
_cell.angle_gamma   90.00
#
_symmetry.space_group_name_H-M   'P 1'
#
loop_
_entity.id
_entity.type
_entity.pdbx_description
1 polymer ?
#
loop_
_entity_poly.entity_id
_entity_poly.type
_entity_poly.pdbx_seq_one_letter_code
_entity_poly.pdbx_strand_id
1 'polypeptide(L)'
;MTKRALVIGGSGFVGGHLIPALHDEYHVSVLNRGSKVTIGAEQLTADRTNADQLAQIAQQVPGFDAVIDTSSYNAESTRTAWAAFSGLTQLDSPEQRGRLQRDTG
;
A
#
# COMPACT_ATOMS: atom_id res chain seq x y z
N MET A 1 9.22 -17.86 -0.39
CA MET A 1 9.18 -16.38 -0.30
C MET A 1 7.98 -16.02 0.53
N THR A 2 8.13 -15.17 1.54
CA THR A 2 6.99 -14.66 2.33
C THR A 2 6.30 -13.57 1.52
N LYS A 3 5.00 -13.70 1.24
CA LYS A 3 4.26 -12.67 0.51
C LYS A 3 4.21 -11.39 1.34
N ARG A 4 4.17 -10.22 0.70
CA ARG A 4 4.19 -8.90 1.32
C ARG A 4 2.97 -8.09 0.91
N ALA A 5 2.30 -7.51 1.89
CA ALA A 5 1.16 -6.62 1.66
C ALA A 5 1.43 -5.23 2.27
N LEU A 6 1.08 -4.18 1.55
CA LEU A 6 1.05 -2.81 2.05
C LEU A 6 -0.40 -2.38 2.26
N VAL A 7 -0.75 -1.93 3.47
CA VAL A 7 -2.07 -1.33 3.77
C VAL A 7 -1.93 0.18 4.00
N ILE A 8 -2.49 0.99 3.10
CA ILE A 8 -2.54 2.45 3.25
C ILE A 8 -3.76 2.83 4.08
N GLY A 9 -3.55 3.60 5.15
CA GLY A 9 -4.62 4.01 6.06
C GLY A 9 -5.04 2.93 7.08
N GLY A 10 -4.16 1.95 7.32
CA GLY A 10 -4.47 0.74 8.10
C GLY A 10 -4.83 0.95 9.59
N SER A 11 -4.72 2.17 10.14
CA SER A 11 -5.03 2.47 11.55
C SER A 11 -6.47 2.93 11.81
N GLY A 12 -7.31 2.96 10.77
CA GLY A 12 -8.76 3.20 10.84
C GLY A 12 -9.59 1.93 11.07
N PHE A 13 -10.93 2.05 11.01
CA PHE A 13 -11.85 0.93 11.27
C PHE A 13 -11.61 -0.27 10.34
N VAL A 14 -11.59 -0.05 9.02
CA VAL A 14 -11.39 -1.14 8.04
C VAL A 14 -9.99 -1.73 8.18
N GLY A 15 -8.97 -0.86 8.18
CA GLY A 15 -7.57 -1.26 8.30
C GLY A 15 -7.26 -2.10 9.55
N GLY A 16 -7.80 -1.69 10.70
CA GLY A 16 -7.56 -2.38 11.97
C GLY A 16 -8.13 -3.80 12.03
N HIS A 17 -9.16 -4.11 11.24
CA HIS A 17 -9.68 -5.48 11.11
C HIS A 17 -9.04 -6.24 9.94
N LEU A 18 -8.65 -5.53 8.88
CA LEU A 18 -8.00 -6.12 7.71
C LEU A 18 -6.60 -6.67 8.05
N ILE A 19 -5.79 -5.91 8.78
CA ILE A 19 -4.40 -6.28 9.06
C ILE A 19 -4.30 -7.65 9.76
N PRO A 20 -5.06 -7.95 10.82
CA PRO A 20 -5.10 -9.29 11.42
C PRO A 20 -5.44 -10.41 10.43
N ALA A 21 -6.40 -10.18 9.53
CA ALA A 21 -6.83 -11.17 8.55
C ALA A 21 -5.79 -11.46 7.46
N LEU A 22 -4.80 -10.58 7.25
CA LEU A 22 -3.74 -10.77 6.27
C LEU A 22 -2.54 -11.56 6.82
N HIS A 23 -2.41 -11.70 8.14
CA HIS A 23 -1.20 -12.28 8.76
C HIS A 23 -0.99 -13.76 8.45
N ASP A 24 -2.04 -14.50 8.12
CA ASP A 24 -1.92 -15.92 7.77
C ASP A 24 -1.15 -16.14 6.45
N GLU A 25 -1.12 -15.13 5.56
CA GLU A 25 -0.52 -15.23 4.23
C GLU A 25 0.58 -14.20 3.95
N TYR A 26 0.55 -13.05 4.62
CA TYR A 26 1.38 -11.91 4.29
C TYR A 26 2.19 -11.40 5.48
N HIS A 27 3.43 -10.99 5.20
CA HIS A 27 4.12 -9.98 5.98
C HIS A 27 3.50 -8.61 5.67
N VAL A 28 2.88 -7.99 6.68
CA VAL A 28 2.06 -6.79 6.49
C VAL A 28 2.85 -5.55 6.91
N SER A 29 2.94 -4.58 6.00
CA SER A 29 3.35 -3.21 6.31
C SER A 29 2.12 -2.29 6.29
N VAL A 30 2.08 -1.29 7.17
CA VAL A 30 1.03 -0.27 7.22
C VAL A 30 1.63 1.10 6.94
N LEU A 31 1.00 1.88 6.06
CA LEU A 31 1.35 3.29 5.84
C LEU A 31 0.34 4.20 6.55
N ASN A 32 0.84 5.01 7.49
CA ASN A 32 0.05 6.00 8.21
C ASN A 32 0.89 7.20 8.68
N ARG A 33 0.27 8.21 9.30
CA ARG A 33 0.95 9.46 9.73
C ARG A 33 1.78 9.35 11.02
N GLY A 34 1.95 8.16 11.58
CA GLY A 34 2.72 7.96 12.80
C GLY A 34 1.95 8.15 14.11
N SER A 35 0.78 8.79 14.08
CA SER A 35 -0.01 9.09 15.30
C SER A 35 -0.71 7.89 15.93
N LYS A 36 -0.72 6.73 15.25
CA LYS A 36 -1.26 5.47 15.76
C LYS A 36 -0.36 4.32 15.36
N VAL A 37 0.10 3.57 16.36
CA VAL A 37 0.80 2.29 16.15
C VAL A 37 -0.22 1.22 15.80
N THR A 38 0.07 0.43 14.77
CA THR A 38 -0.73 -0.75 14.44
C THR A 38 0.05 -2.01 14.80
N ILE A 39 -0.42 -2.74 15.80
CA ILE A 39 0.22 -3.97 16.27
C ILE A 39 0.19 -5.03 15.16
N GLY A 40 1.29 -5.78 15.01
CA GLY A 40 1.42 -6.86 14.04
C GLY A 40 1.89 -6.42 12.64
N ALA A 41 1.94 -5.12 12.36
CA ALA A 41 2.40 -4.59 11.07
C ALA A 41 3.70 -3.79 11.20
N GLU A 42 4.56 -3.87 10.17
CA GLU A 42 5.68 -2.95 10.01
C GLU A 42 5.14 -1.55 9.67
N GLN A 43 5.53 -0.53 10.44
CA GLN A 43 4.97 0.82 10.26
C GLN A 43 5.84 1.69 9.35
N LEU A 44 5.25 2.13 8.25
CA LEU A 44 5.79 3.14 7.33
C LEU A 44 5.11 4.48 7.61
N THR A 45 5.90 5.50 7.94
CA THR A 45 5.35 6.80 8.36
C THR A 45 5.38 7.80 7.21
N ALA A 46 4.20 8.18 6.72
CA ALA A 46 4.02 9.21 5.71
C ALA A 46 2.59 9.78 5.75
N ASP A 47 2.44 11.02 5.30
CA ASP A 47 1.14 11.56 4.91
C ASP A 47 0.78 11.11 3.49
N ARG A 48 -0.37 10.43 3.35
CA ARG A 48 -0.83 9.86 2.08
C ARG A 48 -1.15 10.92 1.02
N THR A 49 -1.36 12.17 1.41
CA THR A 49 -1.60 13.28 0.46
C THR A 49 -0.30 13.96 0.05
N ASN A 50 0.84 13.61 0.67
CA ASN A 50 2.14 14.18 0.36
C ASN A 50 2.89 13.25 -0.61
N ALA A 51 2.94 13.64 -1.88
CA ALA A 51 3.57 12.84 -2.94
C ALA A 51 5.06 12.56 -2.67
N ASP A 52 5.80 13.54 -2.16
CA ASP A 52 7.25 13.40 -1.91
C ASP A 52 7.52 12.39 -0.80
N GLN A 53 6.73 12.39 0.28
CA GLN A 53 6.86 11.41 1.35
C GLN A 53 6.54 10.00 0.84
N LEU A 54 5.50 9.84 0.03
CA LEU A 54 5.15 8.55 -0.55
C LEU A 54 6.25 8.04 -1.50
N ALA A 55 6.83 8.92 -2.32
CA ALA A 55 7.94 8.57 -3.21
C ALA A 55 9.21 8.17 -2.43
N GLN A 56 9.51 8.84 -1.31
CA GLN A 56 10.61 8.46 -0.42
C GLN A 56 10.41 7.07 0.17
N ILE A 57 9.21 6.77 0.68
CA ILE A 57 8.87 5.43 1.18
C ILE A 57 9.03 4.40 0.07
N ALA A 58 8.51 4.67 -1.12
CA ALA A 58 8.58 3.74 -2.26
C ALA A 58 10.02 3.36 -2.65
N GLN A 59 10.99 4.24 -2.44
CA GLN A 59 12.41 3.95 -2.72
C GLN A 59 13.10 3.12 -1.63
N GLN A 60 12.53 3.08 -0.42
CA GLN A 60 13.13 2.44 0.75
C GLN A 60 12.57 1.05 1.03
N VAL A 61 11.39 0.75 0.47
CA VAL A 61 10.70 -0.52 0.66
C VAL A 61 10.95 -1.46 -0.51
N PRO A 62 10.97 -2.78 -0.26
CA PRO A 62 10.95 -3.75 -1.34
C PRO A 62 9.56 -3.79 -2.00
N GLY A 63 9.46 -4.50 -3.13
CA GLY A 63 8.18 -4.73 -3.80
C GLY A 63 7.17 -5.47 -2.92
N PHE A 64 5.89 -5.30 -3.24
CA PHE A 64 4.76 -5.92 -2.57
C PHE A 64 4.01 -6.84 -3.54
N ASP A 65 3.40 -7.90 -3.04
CA ASP A 65 2.48 -8.74 -3.82
C ASP A 65 1.08 -8.10 -3.85
N ALA A 66 0.74 -7.29 -2.83
CA ALA A 66 -0.51 -6.55 -2.76
C ALA A 66 -0.32 -5.16 -2.14
N VAL A 67 -1.00 -4.16 -2.70
CA VAL A 67 -1.17 -2.83 -2.10
C VAL A 67 -2.66 -2.58 -1.94
N ILE A 68 -3.11 -2.35 -0.71
CA ILE A 68 -4.52 -2.18 -0.36
C ILE A 68 -4.70 -0.78 0.21
N ASP A 69 -5.50 0.04 -0.46
CA ASP A 69 -5.81 1.39 -0.01
C ASP A 69 -7.18 1.44 0.68
N THR A 70 -7.17 1.60 2.01
CA THR A 70 -8.38 1.68 2.84
C THR A 70 -8.81 3.13 3.12
N SER A 71 -8.13 4.11 2.50
CA SER A 71 -8.35 5.55 2.73
C SER A 71 -8.44 6.34 1.43
N SER A 72 -8.89 5.70 0.35
CA SER A 72 -9.18 6.30 -0.97
C SER A 72 -10.42 7.20 -0.98
N TYR A 73 -10.51 8.17 -0.06
CA TYR A 73 -11.70 9.01 0.11
C TYR A 73 -12.02 9.92 -1.09
N ASN A 74 -11.00 10.27 -1.87
CA ASN A 74 -11.16 11.10 -3.07
C ASN A 74 -10.18 10.67 -4.17
N ALA A 75 -10.50 11.07 -5.40
CA ALA A 75 -9.76 10.65 -6.59
C ALA A 75 -8.31 11.17 -6.61
N GLU A 76 -8.06 12.38 -6.10
CA GLU A 76 -6.72 12.97 -6.04
C GLU A 76 -5.79 12.17 -5.12
N SER A 77 -6.24 11.90 -3.90
CA SER A 77 -5.50 11.10 -2.92
C SER A 77 -5.26 9.66 -3.38
N THR A 78 -6.17 9.13 -4.20
CA THR A 78 -6.03 7.79 -4.80
C THR A 78 -4.96 7.82 -5.90
N ARG A 79 -4.97 8.83 -6.77
CA ARG A 79 -3.94 9.01 -7.81
C ARG A 79 -2.55 9.22 -7.22
N THR A 80 -2.43 9.98 -6.13
CA THR A 80 -1.14 10.18 -5.45
C THR A 80 -0.58 8.86 -4.92
N ALA A 81 -1.39 8.06 -4.23
CA ALA A 81 -0.97 6.74 -3.77
C ALA A 81 -0.64 5.79 -4.92
N TRP A 82 -1.45 5.79 -5.98
CA TRP A 82 -1.22 4.99 -7.18
C TRP A 82 0.12 5.31 -7.86
N ALA A 83 0.41 6.60 -8.06
CA ALA A 83 1.65 7.04 -8.70
C ALA A 83 2.88 6.59 -7.91
N ALA A 84 2.79 6.53 -6.59
CA ALA A 84 3.89 6.09 -5.73
C ALA A 84 4.08 4.55 -5.73
N PHE A 85 3.00 3.77 -5.71
CA PHE A 85 3.08 2.33 -5.39
C PHE A 85 2.70 1.37 -6.52
N SER A 86 2.11 1.83 -7.62
CA SER A 86 1.70 0.95 -8.74
C SER A 86 2.87 0.21 -9.41
N GLY A 87 4.08 0.80 -9.41
CA GLY A 87 5.29 0.15 -9.91
C GLY A 87 5.92 -0.86 -8.94
N LEU A 88 5.45 -0.90 -7.69
CA LEU A 88 6.00 -1.76 -6.63
C LEU A 88 5.21 -3.06 -6.46
N THR A 89 4.03 -3.18 -7.08
CA THR A 89 3.29 -4.44 -7.09
C THR A 89 3.95 -5.44 -8.03
N GLN A 90 4.46 -6.55 -7.48
CA GLN A 90 4.93 -7.68 -8.27
C GLN A 90 3.70 -8.35 -8.88
N LEU A 91 3.55 -8.20 -10.20
CA LEU A 91 2.48 -8.85 -10.92
C LEU A 91 2.92 -10.28 -11.21
N ASP A 92 2.26 -11.22 -10.54
CA ASP A 92 2.47 -12.67 -10.65
C ASP A 92 2.27 -13.21 -12.07
N SER A 93 1.65 -12.44 -12.98
CA SER A 93 1.44 -12.84 -14.37
C SER A 93 1.60 -11.70 -15.41
N PRO A 94 2.07 -12.03 -16.64
CA PRO A 94 2.09 -11.11 -17.79
C PRO A 94 0.72 -10.54 -18.16
N GLU A 95 -0.36 -11.28 -17.88
CA GLU A 95 -1.73 -10.88 -18.22
C GLU A 95 -2.23 -9.70 -17.38
N GLN A 96 -1.80 -9.59 -16.11
CA GLN A 96 -2.15 -8.48 -15.24
C GLN A 96 -1.36 -7.20 -15.59
N ARG A 97 -0.12 -7.33 -16.10
CA ARG A 97 0.68 -6.19 -16.64
C ARG A 97 0.00 -5.51 -17.82
N GLY A 98 -0.58 -6.29 -18.73
CA GLY A 98 -1.25 -5.77 -19.93
C GLY A 98 -2.57 -5.02 -19.65
N ARG A 99 -3.22 -5.24 -18.50
CA ARG A 99 -4.43 -4.51 -18.10
C ARG A 99 -4.09 -3.13 -17.51
N LEU A 100 -3.04 -3.04 -16.70
CA LEU A 100 -2.61 -1.79 -16.05
C LEU A 100 -2.13 -0.72 -17.04
N GLN A 101 -1.44 -1.12 -18.11
CA GLN A 101 -0.94 -0.18 -19.13
C GLN A 101 -2.04 0.47 -19.97
N ARG A 102 -3.27 -0.09 -19.97
CA ARG A 102 -4.39 0.46 -20.74
C ARG A 102 -5.20 1.51 -19.99
N ASP A 103 -5.11 1.53 -18.66
CA ASP A 103 -5.87 2.45 -17.81
C ASP A 103 -5.07 3.74 -17.47
N THR A 104 -3.84 3.85 -17.95
CA THR A 104 -2.99 5.05 -17.87
C THR A 104 -3.01 5.92 -19.13
N GLY A 105 -3.88 5.60 -20.10
CA GLY A 105 -4.08 6.34 -21.35
C GLY A 105 -5.16 7.41 -21.25
#